data_AF-A0A7Y6I1D8-F1
#
_entry.id   AF-A0A7Y6I1D8-F1
#
_cell.length_a   1.000
_cell.length_b   1.000
_cell.length_c   1.000
_cell.angle_alpha   90.00
_cell.angle_beta   90.00
_cell.angle_gamma   90.00
#
_symmetry.space_group_name_H-M   'P 1'
#
loop_
_entity.id
_entity.type
_entity.pdbx_description
1 polymer ?
#
loop_
_entity_poly.entity_id
_entity_poly.type
_entity_poly.pdbx_seq_one_letter_code
_entity_poly.pdbx_strand_id
1 'polypeptide(L)'
;MSSPRAAQTVARDGGSIRSYRNAPWCAMFVSWVADKAGMRDSMGADAYTVTWARWFKRHERWGRKAERGAVVFFSWNGGRIRSIDHVGLVKKDNGNGTITTIEGNTGDGRVEQRVRPKSQVVGYGYPEFQS
;
A
#
# COMPACT_ATOMS: atom_id res chain seq x y z
N MET A 1 17.53 -13.08 -7.95
CA MET A 1 17.45 -14.30 -7.13
C MET A 1 16.19 -14.23 -6.25
N SER A 2 15.40 -15.30 -6.14
CA SER A 2 14.16 -15.33 -5.34
C SER A 2 14.42 -15.46 -3.85
N SER A 3 13.67 -14.75 -3.02
CA SER A 3 13.82 -14.83 -1.56
C SER A 3 13.31 -16.18 -1.02
N PRO A 4 13.88 -16.70 0.08
CA PRO A 4 13.37 -17.91 0.76
C PRO A 4 11.88 -17.83 1.11
N ARG A 5 11.37 -16.60 1.32
CA ARG A 5 9.97 -16.34 1.65
C ARG A 5 9.02 -16.56 0.47
N ALA A 6 9.47 -16.26 -0.76
CA ALA A 6 8.69 -16.55 -1.96
C ALA A 6 8.49 -18.06 -2.16
N ALA A 7 9.50 -18.88 -1.80
CA ALA A 7 9.37 -20.34 -1.84
C ALA A 7 8.41 -20.86 -0.76
N GLN A 8 8.47 -20.32 0.47
CA GLN A 8 7.55 -20.69 1.55
C GLN A 8 6.10 -20.33 1.23
N THR A 9 5.84 -19.17 0.61
CA THR A 9 4.48 -18.78 0.20
C THR A 9 3.96 -19.67 -0.92
N VAL A 10 4.78 -20.02 -1.92
CA VAL A 10 4.40 -20.99 -2.97
C VAL A 10 4.06 -22.35 -2.36
N ALA A 11 4.82 -22.81 -1.38
CA ALA A 11 4.55 -24.08 -0.70
C ALA A 11 3.22 -24.06 0.08
N ARG A 12 2.83 -22.91 0.64
CA ARG A 12 1.59 -22.76 1.42
C ARG A 12 0.35 -22.60 0.52
N ASP A 13 0.44 -21.75 -0.50
CA ASP A 13 -0.73 -21.21 -1.20
C ASP A 13 -0.83 -21.71 -2.66
N GLY A 14 0.16 -22.46 -3.14
CA GLY A 14 0.29 -22.82 -4.56
C GLY A 14 0.69 -21.63 -5.45
N GLY A 15 0.93 -21.87 -6.74
CA GLY A 15 1.38 -20.86 -7.71
C GLY A 15 2.89 -20.95 -8.03
N SER A 16 3.47 -19.90 -8.62
CA SER A 16 4.89 -19.87 -8.97
C SER A 16 5.63 -18.70 -8.32
N ILE A 17 6.91 -18.89 -8.00
CA ILE A 17 7.78 -17.82 -7.45
C ILE A 17 7.77 -16.57 -8.36
N ARG A 18 7.67 -16.77 -9.67
CA ARG A 18 7.58 -15.69 -10.67
C ARG A 18 6.23 -14.98 -10.59
N SER A 19 5.15 -15.72 -10.38
CA SER A 19 3.81 -15.18 -10.16
C SER A 19 3.75 -14.37 -8.87
N TYR A 20 4.36 -14.81 -7.76
CA TYR A 20 4.42 -14.03 -6.52
C TYR A 20 5.31 -12.79 -6.60
N ARG A 21 6.38 -12.85 -7.40
CA ARG A 21 7.25 -11.68 -7.66
C ARG A 21 6.49 -10.58 -8.39
N ASN A 22 5.51 -10.94 -9.22
CA ASN A 22 4.72 -10.00 -10.02
C ASN A 22 3.29 -9.79 -9.48
N ALA A 23 2.84 -10.60 -8.51
CA ALA A 23 1.52 -10.47 -7.91
C ALA A 23 1.48 -9.16 -7.10
N PRO A 24 0.44 -8.33 -7.25
CA PRO A 24 0.33 -7.05 -6.55
C PRO A 24 0.00 -7.28 -5.05
N TRP A 25 0.98 -7.76 -4.27
CA TRP A 25 0.82 -7.98 -2.82
C TRP A 25 1.05 -6.71 -2.00
N CYS A 26 1.22 -5.53 -2.63
CA CYS A 26 1.32 -4.25 -1.92
C CYS A 26 0.11 -4.00 -1.02
N ALA A 27 -1.12 -4.18 -1.52
CA ALA A 27 -2.34 -4.07 -0.72
C ALA A 27 -2.46 -5.16 0.35
N MET A 28 -2.00 -6.38 0.04
CA MET A 28 -1.98 -7.49 1.00
C MET A 28 -1.01 -7.22 2.16
N PHE A 29 0.15 -6.61 1.90
CA PHE A 29 1.08 -6.19 2.94
C PHE A 29 0.47 -5.14 3.85
N VAL A 30 -0.16 -4.10 3.29
CA VAL A 30 -0.80 -3.06 4.10
C VAL A 30 -1.97 -3.64 4.90
N SER A 31 -2.75 -4.57 4.32
CA SER A 31 -3.81 -5.29 5.04
C SER A 31 -3.26 -6.16 6.17
N TRP A 32 -2.11 -6.82 5.97
CA TRP A 32 -1.43 -7.58 7.02
C TRP A 32 -0.92 -6.67 8.14
N VAL A 33 -0.37 -5.49 7.81
CA VAL A 33 0.04 -4.50 8.82
C VAL A 33 -1.17 -4.03 9.62
N ALA A 34 -2.30 -3.77 8.96
CA ALA A 34 -3.55 -3.39 9.63
C ALA A 34 -4.02 -4.47 10.61
N ASP A 35 -4.02 -5.74 10.19
CA ASP A 35 -4.37 -6.89 11.02
C ASP A 35 -3.46 -6.99 12.26
N LYS A 36 -2.14 -6.82 12.07
CA LYS A 36 -1.17 -6.82 13.18
C LYS A 36 -1.29 -5.62 14.11
N ALA A 37 -1.82 -4.50 13.63
CA ALA A 37 -2.11 -3.33 14.43
C ALA A 37 -3.49 -3.38 15.11
N GLY A 38 -4.30 -4.44 14.88
CA GLY A 38 -5.68 -4.51 15.37
C GLY A 38 -6.63 -3.53 14.65
N MET A 39 -6.25 -3.04 13.48
CA MET A 39 -6.94 -1.99 12.72
C MET A 39 -7.72 -2.53 11.51
N ARG A 40 -8.06 -3.81 11.51
CA ARG A 40 -8.68 -4.49 10.36
C ARG A 40 -9.99 -3.83 9.92
N ASP A 41 -10.81 -3.42 10.90
CA ASP A 41 -12.09 -2.76 10.66
C ASP A 41 -11.92 -1.29 10.21
N SER A 42 -10.89 -0.62 10.71
CA SER A 42 -10.59 0.80 10.43
C SER A 42 -9.83 1.03 9.12
N MET A 43 -9.11 0.00 8.65
CA MET A 43 -8.33 0.08 7.41
C MET A 43 -9.04 -0.62 6.26
N GLY A 44 -9.86 -1.66 6.47
CA GLY A 44 -10.40 -2.54 5.42
C GLY A 44 -9.42 -3.65 5.03
N ALA A 45 -9.91 -4.76 4.47
CA ALA A 45 -9.12 -5.98 4.24
C ALA A 45 -9.11 -6.43 2.76
N ASP A 46 -9.05 -5.48 1.82
CA ASP A 46 -9.15 -5.79 0.39
C ASP A 46 -7.77 -5.80 -0.31
N ALA A 47 -7.49 -6.88 -1.03
CA ALA A 47 -6.31 -6.99 -1.89
C ALA A 47 -6.37 -6.07 -3.13
N TYR A 48 -7.53 -5.45 -3.40
CA TYR A 48 -7.72 -4.55 -4.56
C TYR A 48 -7.71 -3.07 -4.17
N THR A 49 -6.62 -2.39 -4.54
CA THR A 49 -6.29 -1.00 -4.18
C THR A 49 -7.38 0.03 -4.55
N VAL A 50 -8.07 -0.16 -5.68
CA VAL A 50 -9.13 0.75 -6.15
C VAL A 50 -10.38 0.65 -5.28
N THR A 51 -10.78 -0.56 -4.87
CA THR A 51 -11.90 -0.76 -3.93
C THR A 51 -11.60 -0.09 -2.60
N TRP A 52 -10.34 -0.14 -2.18
CA TRP A 52 -9.90 0.45 -0.93
C TRP A 52 -9.92 1.98 -0.93
N ALA A 53 -9.39 2.60 -1.99
CA ALA A 53 -9.50 4.04 -2.17
C ALA A 53 -10.96 4.51 -2.21
N ARG A 54 -11.85 3.74 -2.85
CA ARG A 54 -13.29 4.02 -2.84
C ARG A 54 -13.91 3.84 -1.45
N TRP A 55 -13.48 2.85 -0.68
CA TRP A 55 -13.94 2.64 0.70
C TRP A 55 -13.60 3.85 1.57
N PHE A 56 -12.33 4.29 1.59
CA PHE A 56 -11.93 5.49 2.32
C PHE A 56 -12.73 6.72 1.89
N LYS A 57 -12.99 6.87 0.58
CA LYS A 57 -13.79 7.98 0.08
C LYS A 57 -15.25 7.93 0.53
N ARG A 58 -15.87 6.75 0.56
CA ARG A 58 -17.26 6.58 1.03
C ARG A 58 -17.43 6.83 2.53
N HIS A 59 -16.38 6.58 3.31
CA HIS A 59 -16.36 6.81 4.76
C HIS A 59 -15.75 8.18 5.11
N GLU A 60 -15.67 9.12 4.17
CA GLU A 60 -15.16 10.48 4.38
C GLU A 60 -13.71 10.57 4.92
N ARG A 61 -12.93 9.52 4.68
CA ARG A 61 -11.55 9.36 5.16
C ARG A 61 -10.53 9.37 4.04
N TRP A 62 -10.84 10.13 3.00
CA TRP A 62 -9.98 10.30 1.83
C TRP A 62 -9.55 11.76 1.71
N GLY A 63 -8.26 12.00 1.50
CA GLY A 63 -7.74 13.36 1.34
C GLY A 63 -6.48 13.45 0.50
N ARG A 64 -5.87 14.64 0.57
CA ARG A 64 -4.69 15.02 -0.23
C ARG A 64 -3.46 15.30 0.61
N LYS A 65 -3.57 15.20 1.93
CA LYS A 65 -2.47 15.49 2.85
C LYS A 65 -1.77 14.19 3.24
N ALA A 66 -0.45 14.20 3.15
CA ALA A 66 0.40 13.12 3.62
C ALA A 66 0.46 13.17 5.15
N GLU A 67 -0.17 12.20 5.80
CA GLU A 67 -0.14 12.07 7.26
C GLU A 67 0.51 10.75 7.64
N ARG A 68 1.27 10.74 8.74
CA ARG A 68 1.95 9.54 9.20
C ARG A 68 0.92 8.43 9.47
N GLY A 69 1.18 7.23 8.96
CA GLY A 69 0.28 6.08 9.05
C GLY A 69 -0.82 6.06 7.98
N ALA A 70 -1.03 7.13 7.21
CA ALA A 70 -1.99 7.11 6.12
C ALA A 70 -1.60 6.09 5.05
N VAL A 71 -2.60 5.46 4.43
CA VAL A 71 -2.40 4.63 3.24
C VAL A 71 -2.26 5.58 2.05
N VAL A 72 -1.12 5.57 1.37
CA VAL A 72 -0.91 6.35 0.15
C VAL A 72 -1.20 5.49 -1.07
N PHE A 73 -1.90 6.07 -2.05
CA PHE A 73 -2.26 5.44 -3.31
C PHE A 73 -1.55 6.11 -4.47
N PHE A 74 -0.82 5.33 -5.26
CA PHE A 74 -0.01 5.83 -6.38
C PHE A 74 -0.60 5.45 -7.74
N SER A 75 -0.35 6.29 -8.73
CA SER A 75 -0.56 5.99 -10.15
C SER A 75 0.66 6.46 -10.94
N TRP A 76 1.31 5.54 -11.63
CA TRP A 76 2.58 5.81 -12.34
C TRP A 76 2.38 6.57 -13.63
N ASN A 77 1.23 6.37 -14.28
CA ASN A 77 0.85 7.09 -15.49
C ASN A 77 0.06 8.37 -15.19
N GLY A 78 -0.03 8.74 -13.91
CA GLY A 78 -0.93 9.78 -13.43
C GLY A 78 -2.40 9.36 -13.55
N GLY A 79 -3.28 10.03 -12.79
CA GLY A 79 -4.71 9.84 -12.97
C GLY A 79 -5.55 9.94 -11.71
N ARG A 80 -6.67 9.24 -11.75
CA ARG A 80 -7.75 9.25 -10.75
C ARG A 80 -7.78 7.87 -10.07
N ILE A 81 -8.62 7.72 -9.04
CA ILE A 81 -8.77 6.46 -8.26
C ILE A 81 -8.84 5.17 -9.11
N ARG A 82 -9.42 5.22 -10.31
CA ARG A 82 -9.51 4.06 -11.22
C ARG A 82 -8.16 3.56 -11.80
N SER A 83 -7.10 4.35 -11.65
CA SER A 83 -5.78 4.14 -12.26
C SER A 83 -4.71 3.84 -11.22
N ILE A 84 -5.10 3.41 -10.00
CA ILE A 84 -4.14 3.14 -8.93
C ILE A 84 -3.36 1.87 -9.24
N ASP A 85 -2.03 2.00 -9.25
CA ASP A 85 -1.09 0.94 -9.54
C ASP A 85 -0.48 0.33 -8.26
N HIS A 86 -0.39 1.12 -7.19
CA HIS A 86 0.37 0.74 -6.00
C HIS A 86 -0.11 1.45 -4.73
N VAL A 87 0.17 0.83 -3.58
CA VAL A 87 -0.11 1.40 -2.26
C VAL A 87 1.05 1.20 -1.29
N GLY A 88 1.15 2.08 -0.31
CA GLY A 88 2.10 1.97 0.80
C GLY A 88 1.59 2.70 2.04
N LEU A 89 2.42 2.73 3.08
CA LEU A 89 2.16 3.48 4.30
C LEU A 89 3.05 4.70 4.37
N VAL A 90 2.48 5.87 4.64
CA VAL A 90 3.24 7.10 4.83
C VAL A 90 4.00 7.03 6.16
N LYS A 91 5.32 7.12 6.09
CA LYS A 91 6.18 7.27 7.27
C LYS A 91 6.38 8.75 7.63
N LYS A 92 6.56 9.61 6.62
CA LYS A 92 6.86 11.03 6.79
C LYS A 92 6.57 11.84 5.52
N ASP A 93 6.05 13.06 5.69
CA ASP A 93 6.11 14.12 4.67
C ASP A 93 7.47 14.84 4.76
N ASN A 94 8.22 14.90 3.66
CA ASN A 94 9.57 15.45 3.66
C ASN A 94 9.59 16.98 3.47
N GLY A 95 8.46 17.61 3.17
CA GLY A 95 8.36 19.07 3.01
C GLY A 95 8.95 19.64 1.71
N ASN A 96 9.57 18.80 0.88
CA ASN A 96 10.22 19.17 -0.39
C ASN A 96 9.49 18.59 -1.61
N GLY A 97 8.17 18.36 -1.51
CA GLY A 97 7.38 17.72 -2.56
C GLY A 97 7.51 16.20 -2.63
N THR A 98 8.23 15.56 -1.69
CA THR A 98 8.34 14.09 -1.58
C THR A 98 7.78 13.56 -0.26
N ILE A 99 7.50 12.27 -0.23
CA ILE A 99 7.11 11.53 0.97
C ILE A 99 8.03 10.32 1.16
N THR A 100 8.26 9.95 2.42
CA THR A 100 8.91 8.68 2.78
C THR A 100 7.83 7.66 3.12
N THR A 101 7.90 6.48 2.52
CA THR A 101 6.89 5.41 2.62
C THR A 101 7.52 4.08 3.03
N ILE A 102 6.70 3.20 3.60
CA ILE A 102 7.01 1.76 3.75
C ILE A 102 6.08 1.01 2.81
N GLU A 103 6.65 0.30 1.86
CA GLU A 103 5.92 -0.33 0.75
C GLU A 103 6.24 -1.82 0.70
N GLY A 104 5.22 -2.64 0.47
CA GLY A 104 5.38 -4.04 0.10
C GLY A 104 5.39 -4.18 -1.42
N ASN A 105 6.05 -5.22 -1.92
CA ASN A 105 6.24 -5.52 -3.34
C ASN A 105 6.98 -4.42 -4.10
N THR A 106 8.01 -3.87 -3.47
CA THR A 106 8.87 -2.88 -4.09
C THR A 106 10.27 -3.45 -4.30
N GLY A 107 10.94 -3.02 -5.39
CA GLY A 107 12.22 -3.61 -5.82
C GLY A 107 12.05 -5.04 -6.34
N ASP A 108 12.86 -5.97 -5.85
CA ASP A 108 12.79 -7.40 -6.17
C ASP A 108 11.68 -8.15 -5.40
N GLY A 109 10.56 -7.49 -5.14
CA GLY A 109 9.47 -8.03 -4.33
C GLY A 109 9.81 -8.11 -2.84
N ARG A 110 10.31 -7.00 -2.27
CA ARG A 110 10.63 -6.89 -0.84
C ARG A 110 9.76 -5.82 -0.15
N VAL A 111 9.81 -5.80 1.18
CA VAL A 111 9.32 -4.66 1.97
C VAL A 111 10.46 -3.66 2.07
N GLU A 112 10.23 -2.43 1.62
CA GLU A 112 11.27 -1.42 1.56
C GLU A 112 10.76 -0.05 1.97
N GLN A 113 11.67 0.75 2.50
CA GLN A 113 11.45 2.19 2.61
C GLN A 113 11.73 2.84 1.25
N ARG A 114 10.82 3.70 0.78
CA ARG A 114 11.02 4.49 -0.45
C ARG A 114 10.80 5.97 -0.21
N VAL A 115 11.43 6.78 -1.04
CA VAL A 115 11.11 8.20 -1.20
C VAL A 115 10.39 8.35 -2.53
N ARG A 116 9.17 8.90 -2.50
CA ARG A 116 8.30 9.05 -3.68
C ARG A 116 7.90 10.51 -3.88
N PRO A 117 7.85 11.00 -5.12
CA PRO A 117 7.32 12.34 -5.40
C PRO A 117 5.80 12.38 -5.18
N LYS A 118 5.30 13.48 -4.61
CA LYS A 118 3.86 13.68 -4.42
C LYS A 118 3.08 13.79 -5.75
N SER A 119 3.77 14.08 -6.85
CA SER A 119 3.16 14.11 -8.20
C SER A 119 2.63 12.76 -8.66
N GLN A 120 3.11 11.65 -8.09
CA GLN A 120 2.63 10.29 -8.38
C GLN A 120 1.45 9.87 -7.49
N VAL A 121 1.04 10.71 -6.54
CA VAL A 121 0.02 10.37 -5.56
C VAL A 121 -1.36 10.71 -6.06
N VAL A 122 -2.24 9.71 -6.07
CA VAL A 122 -3.68 9.87 -6.34
C VAL A 122 -4.41 10.42 -5.13
N GLY A 123 -4.03 9.96 -3.93
CA GLY A 123 -4.51 10.49 -2.66
C GLY A 123 -4.15 9.58 -1.49
N TYR A 124 -4.76 9.88 -0.34
CA TYR A 124 -4.47 9.24 0.93
C TYR A 124 -5.76 8.76 1.59
N GLY A 125 -5.73 7.53 2.10
CA GLY A 125 -6.74 7.00 3.02
C GLY A 125 -6.27 7.17 4.45
N TYR A 126 -7.15 7.62 5.34
CA TYR A 126 -6.84 7.88 6.74
C TYR A 126 -7.45 6.79 7.63
N PRO A 127 -6.65 5.82 8.13
CA PRO A 127 -7.12 4.85 9.11
C PRO A 127 -7.57 5.50 10.41
N GLU A 128 -8.38 4.79 11.19
CA GLU A 128 -8.79 5.22 12.53
C GLU A 128 -7.74 4.74 13.49
N PHE A 129 -6.87 5.65 13.91
CA PHE A 129 -5.91 5.34 14.96
C PHE A 129 -6.64 5.35 16.29
N GLN A 130 -6.50 4.30 17.09
CA GLN A 130 -6.93 4.33 18.48
C GLN A 130 -6.07 5.36 19.23
N SER A 131 -6.74 6.26 19.95
CA SER A 131 -6.16 7.32 20.79
C SER A 131 -5.36 6.76 21.96
#